data_AF-A0A1E4PN90-F1
#
_entry.id   AF-A0A1E4PN90-F1
#
_cell.length_a   1.000
_cell.length_b   1.000
_cell.length_c   1.000
_cell.angle_alpha   90.00
_cell.angle_beta   90.00
_cell.angle_gamma   90.00
#
_symmetry.space_group_name_H-M   'P 1'
#
loop_
_entity.id
_entity.type
_entity.pdbx_description
1 polymer ?
#
loop_
_entity_poly.entity_id
_entity_poly.type
_entity_poly.pdbx_seq_one_letter_code
_entity_poly.pdbx_strand_id
1 'polypeptide(L)'
;MLQAPTGPLGTQDYRLVVRAVPFTAGQTLLQMTYSYSYGLAARWAMQAYLATIGSDKRGFSVVGRRADGQPVLVGGIRGVLERNTLRYYLAIESYLEAQSQPRAERAEKSLQLWFDATERYASQLHEVDRDAYLEMKRRELLRQQTEAPPR
;
A
#
# COMPACT_ATOMS: atom_id res chain seq x y z
N MET A 1 13.87 3.10 -9.93
CA MET A 1 12.63 2.58 -10.54
C MET A 1 12.57 1.09 -10.23
N LEU A 2 11.45 0.60 -9.72
CA LEU A 2 11.24 -0.82 -9.43
C LEU A 2 10.30 -1.42 -10.49
N GLN A 3 10.66 -2.60 -10.99
CA GLN A 3 9.91 -3.32 -12.01
C GLN A 3 9.77 -4.78 -11.61
N ALA A 4 8.61 -5.38 -11.88
CA ALA A 4 8.44 -6.83 -11.81
C ALA A 4 7.59 -7.29 -13.01
N PRO A 5 8.10 -8.26 -13.82
CA PRO A 5 7.37 -8.73 -14.99
C PRO A 5 6.10 -9.50 -14.61
N THR A 6 6.10 -10.14 -13.44
CA THR A 6 4.98 -10.96 -12.95
C THR A 6 4.56 -10.54 -11.55
N GLY A 7 3.30 -10.78 -11.23
CA GLY A 7 2.73 -10.55 -9.91
C GLY A 7 1.67 -11.59 -9.54
N PRO A 8 1.12 -11.51 -8.32
CA PRO A 8 0.12 -12.46 -7.84
C PRO A 8 -1.18 -12.37 -8.66
N LEU A 9 -1.93 -13.48 -8.70
CA LEU A 9 -3.26 -13.55 -9.34
C LEU A 9 -3.25 -13.17 -10.83
N GLY A 10 -2.15 -13.42 -11.55
CA GLY A 10 -2.05 -13.17 -13.00
C GLY A 10 -1.91 -11.70 -13.38
N THR A 11 -1.51 -10.85 -12.43
CA THR A 11 -1.05 -9.48 -12.70
C THR A 11 0.37 -9.50 -13.26
N GLN A 12 0.73 -8.47 -14.03
CA GLN A 12 2.01 -8.40 -14.73
C GLN A 12 2.46 -6.95 -14.94
N ASP A 13 3.68 -6.76 -15.43
CA ASP A 13 4.22 -5.46 -15.85
C ASP A 13 4.16 -4.39 -14.75
N TYR A 14 4.48 -4.78 -13.51
CA TYR A 14 4.53 -3.87 -12.38
C TYR A 14 5.61 -2.82 -12.61
N ARG A 15 5.23 -1.56 -12.43
CA ARG A 15 6.13 -0.41 -12.52
C ARG A 15 5.85 0.54 -11.36
N LEU A 16 6.87 0.76 -10.54
CA LEU A 16 6.86 1.75 -9.48
C LEU A 16 8.00 2.76 -9.72
N VAL A 17 7.63 4.02 -9.91
CA VAL A 17 8.54 5.13 -10.12
C VAL A 17 8.33 6.13 -9.00
N VAL A 18 9.41 6.49 -8.31
CA VAL A 18 9.43 7.55 -7.31
C VAL A 18 10.44 8.59 -7.79
N ARG A 19 10.01 9.86 -7.84
CA ARG A 19 10.85 11.01 -8.21
C ARG A 19 10.75 12.06 -7.13
N ALA A 20 11.92 12.57 -6.71
CA ALA A 20 12.03 13.77 -5.90
C ALA A 20 12.41 14.93 -6.82
N VAL A 21 11.62 16.00 -6.81
CA VAL A 21 11.94 17.22 -7.57
C VAL A 21 12.06 18.40 -6.59
N PRO A 22 13.01 19.33 -6.83
CA PRO A 22 13.09 20.56 -6.05
C PRO A 22 11.75 21.29 -6.09
N PHE A 23 11.29 21.76 -4.93
CA PHE A 23 10.11 22.60 -4.79
C PHE A 23 10.48 23.90 -4.06
N THR A 24 9.53 24.82 -3.92
CA THR A 24 9.78 26.15 -3.35
C THR A 24 10.21 26.07 -1.87
N ALA A 25 10.98 27.04 -1.40
CA ALA A 25 11.33 27.21 0.01
C ALA A 25 12.00 26.00 0.68
N GLY A 26 12.91 25.30 -0.02
CA GLY A 26 13.64 24.15 0.54
C GLY A 26 12.81 22.87 0.68
N GLN A 27 11.59 22.87 0.13
CA GLN A 27 10.73 21.70 0.10
C GLN A 27 11.08 20.80 -1.08
N THR A 28 10.74 19.52 -0.96
CA THR A 28 10.87 18.54 -2.05
C THR A 28 9.48 18.03 -2.38
N LEU A 29 9.12 18.05 -3.67
CA LEU A 29 7.91 17.38 -4.11
C LEU A 29 8.27 15.94 -4.49
N LEU A 30 7.59 14.99 -3.83
CA LEU A 30 7.70 13.58 -4.16
C LEU A 30 6.56 13.19 -5.09
N GLN A 31 6.90 12.71 -6.28
CA GLN A 31 5.95 12.12 -7.21
C GLN A 31 6.12 10.61 -7.23
N MET A 32 5.05 9.89 -6.95
CA MET A 32 4.99 8.44 -7.09
C MET A 32 4.01 8.06 -8.19
N THR A 33 4.46 7.20 -9.11
CA THR A 33 3.64 6.58 -10.14
C THR A 33 3.73 5.08 -9.99
N TYR A 34 2.57 4.43 -9.93
CA TYR A 34 2.45 2.98 -9.83
C TYR A 34 1.47 2.48 -10.88
N SER A 35 1.85 1.43 -11.61
CA SER A 35 1.01 0.78 -12.59
C SER A 35 1.29 -0.72 -12.65
N TYR A 36 0.30 -1.48 -13.07
CA TYR A 36 0.40 -2.90 -13.40
C TYR A 36 -0.67 -3.22 -14.44
N SER A 37 -0.41 -4.23 -15.25
CA SER A 37 -1.33 -4.75 -16.24
C SER A 37 -2.04 -6.00 -15.71
N TYR A 38 -3.26 -6.23 -16.17
CA TYR A 38 -4.01 -7.44 -15.89
C TYR A 38 -4.83 -7.82 -17.13
N GLY A 39 -4.75 -9.10 -17.52
CA GLY A 39 -5.53 -9.63 -18.64
C GLY A 39 -7.00 -9.86 -18.29
N LEU A 40 -7.80 -10.28 -19.28
CA LEU A 40 -9.21 -10.64 -19.08
C LEU A 40 -9.38 -11.68 -17.95
N ALA A 41 -8.59 -12.76 -17.96
CA ALA A 41 -8.64 -13.78 -16.92
C ALA A 41 -8.34 -13.23 -15.51
N ALA A 42 -7.33 -12.36 -15.38
CA ALA A 42 -6.98 -11.71 -14.12
C ALA A 42 -8.08 -10.74 -13.65
N ARG A 43 -8.77 -10.05 -14.58
CA ARG A 43 -9.94 -9.23 -14.26
C ARG A 43 -11.08 -10.06 -13.69
N TRP A 44 -11.40 -11.21 -14.31
CA TRP A 44 -12.42 -12.13 -13.79
C TRP A 44 -12.03 -12.71 -12.43
N ALA A 45 -10.78 -13.14 -12.24
CA ALA A 45 -10.27 -13.63 -10.96
C ALA A 45 -10.35 -12.55 -9.86
N MET A 46 -9.99 -11.31 -10.18
CA MET A 46 -10.08 -10.19 -9.24
C MET A 46 -11.54 -9.84 -8.90
N GLN A 47 -12.45 -9.91 -9.87
CA GLN A 47 -13.89 -9.77 -9.60
C GLN A 47 -14.41 -10.88 -8.68
N ALA A 48 -14.01 -12.14 -8.91
CA ALA A 48 -14.40 -13.26 -8.04
C ALA A 48 -13.84 -13.13 -6.61
N TYR A 49 -12.57 -12.70 -6.48
CA TYR A 49 -11.96 -12.40 -5.17
C TYR A 49 -12.70 -11.27 -4.44
N LEU A 50 -13.02 -10.18 -5.14
CA LEU A 50 -13.75 -9.04 -4.58
C LEU A 50 -15.24 -9.34 -4.35
N ALA A 51 -15.81 -10.35 -5.01
CA ALA A 51 -17.15 -10.83 -4.73
C ALA A 51 -17.22 -11.73 -3.48
N THR A 52 -16.06 -12.17 -2.96
CA THR A 52 -15.95 -13.07 -1.81
C THR A 52 -15.20 -12.39 -0.67
N ILE A 53 -13.91 -12.67 -0.52
CA ILE A 53 -13.04 -12.30 0.61
C ILE A 53 -12.67 -10.80 0.60
N GLY A 54 -12.74 -10.15 -0.57
CA GLY A 54 -12.43 -8.74 -0.73
C GLY A 54 -13.65 -7.82 -0.85
N SER A 55 -14.86 -8.29 -0.57
CA SER A 55 -16.11 -7.55 -0.80
C SER A 55 -16.29 -6.36 0.15
N ASP A 56 -15.67 -6.42 1.31
CA ASP A 56 -15.60 -5.34 2.31
C ASP A 56 -14.53 -4.29 1.97
N LYS A 57 -13.66 -4.56 0.98
CA LYS A 57 -12.51 -3.70 0.65
C LYS A 57 -12.96 -2.47 -0.12
N ARG A 58 -13.32 -1.45 0.65
CA ARG A 58 -13.71 -0.13 0.17
C ARG A 58 -12.52 0.81 0.09
N GLY A 59 -12.53 1.69 -0.91
CA GLY A 59 -11.64 2.84 -1.03
C GLY A 59 -12.18 4.05 -0.25
N PHE A 60 -11.77 5.25 -0.69
CA PHE A 60 -12.01 6.50 0.02
C PHE A 60 -12.98 7.43 -0.75
N SER A 61 -13.04 7.35 -2.07
CA SER A 61 -13.94 8.15 -2.88
C SER A 61 -15.40 7.83 -2.57
N VAL A 62 -16.22 8.88 -2.36
CA VAL A 62 -17.68 8.76 -2.29
C VAL A 62 -18.23 8.70 -3.72
N VAL A 63 -18.93 7.61 -4.05
CA VAL A 63 -19.55 7.40 -5.37
C VAL A 63 -21.07 7.58 -5.36
N GLY A 64 -21.64 7.84 -4.19
CA GLY A 64 -23.06 8.10 -4.02
C GLY A 64 -23.42 8.24 -2.55
N ARG A 65 -24.72 8.40 -2.29
CA ARG A 65 -25.29 8.39 -0.94
C ARG A 65 -26.46 7.44 -0.91
N ARG A 66 -26.61 6.73 0.21
CA ARG A 66 -27.79 5.90 0.50
C ARG A 66 -28.99 6.78 0.84
N ALA A 67 -30.18 6.17 0.88
CA ALA A 67 -31.43 6.85 1.23
C ALA A 67 -31.40 7.47 2.64
N ASP A 68 -30.58 6.93 3.54
CA ASP A 68 -30.32 7.43 4.90
C ASP A 68 -29.25 8.55 4.95
N GLY A 69 -28.75 9.00 3.78
CA GLY A 69 -27.72 10.04 3.66
C GLY A 69 -26.27 9.56 3.82
N GLN A 70 -26.06 8.29 4.21
CA GLN A 70 -24.71 7.76 4.43
C GLN A 70 -23.92 7.62 3.12
N PRO A 71 -22.60 7.95 3.10
CA PRO A 71 -21.80 7.87 1.89
C PRO A 71 -21.60 6.42 1.45
N VAL A 72 -21.77 6.18 0.15
CA VAL A 72 -21.36 4.94 -0.50
C VAL A 72 -19.92 5.13 -0.96
N LEU A 73 -18.99 4.43 -0.33
CA LEU A 73 -17.58 4.43 -0.72
C LEU A 73 -17.35 3.53 -1.93
N VAL A 74 -16.39 3.89 -2.77
CA VAL A 74 -16.00 3.12 -3.94
C VAL A 74 -15.50 1.72 -3.53
N GLY A 75 -15.95 0.69 -4.24
CA GLY A 75 -15.48 -0.69 -4.07
C GLY A 75 -14.76 -1.20 -5.33
N GLY A 76 -14.61 -2.51 -5.42
CA GLY A 76 -14.05 -3.15 -6.61
C GLY A 76 -12.58 -2.77 -6.85
N ILE A 77 -12.16 -2.84 -8.11
CA ILE A 77 -10.78 -2.55 -8.52
C ILE A 77 -10.37 -1.12 -8.12
N ARG A 78 -11.26 -0.14 -8.27
CA ARG A 78 -10.96 1.25 -7.89
C ARG A 78 -10.77 1.40 -6.38
N GLY A 79 -11.55 0.70 -5.56
CA GLY A 79 -11.34 0.65 -4.11
C GLY A 79 -9.97 0.07 -3.74
N VAL A 80 -9.57 -1.04 -4.38
CA VAL A 80 -8.24 -1.64 -4.17
C VAL A 80 -7.12 -0.69 -4.56
N LEU A 81 -7.26 0.01 -5.69
CA LEU A 81 -6.27 1.00 -6.14
C LEU A 81 -6.13 2.13 -5.12
N GLU A 82 -7.23 2.70 -4.64
CA GLU A 82 -7.20 3.79 -3.66
C GLU A 82 -6.57 3.36 -2.33
N ARG A 83 -6.87 2.14 -1.86
CA ARG A 83 -6.23 1.53 -0.68
C ARG A 83 -4.72 1.42 -0.86
N ASN A 84 -4.26 0.87 -1.98
CA ASN A 84 -2.84 0.70 -2.26
C ASN A 84 -2.12 2.04 -2.37
N THR A 85 -2.72 3.02 -3.05
CA THR A 85 -2.16 4.37 -3.15
C THR A 85 -1.94 4.99 -1.78
N LEU A 86 -2.94 4.94 -0.88
CA LEU A 86 -2.78 5.50 0.45
C LEU A 86 -1.74 4.72 1.27
N ARG A 87 -1.74 3.38 1.21
CA ARG A 87 -0.74 2.54 1.89
C ARG A 87 0.69 2.86 1.48
N TYR A 88 0.92 3.14 0.20
CA TYR A 88 2.25 3.55 -0.29
C TYR A 88 2.65 4.94 0.18
N TYR A 89 1.73 5.89 0.14
CA TYR A 89 1.96 7.23 0.69
C TYR A 89 2.36 7.15 2.18
N LEU A 90 1.58 6.42 2.98
CA LEU A 90 1.87 6.23 4.41
C LEU A 90 3.19 5.51 4.66
N ALA A 91 3.57 4.55 3.80
CA ALA A 91 4.86 3.86 3.90
C ALA A 91 6.04 4.81 3.69
N ILE A 92 5.92 5.71 2.72
CA ILE A 92 6.97 6.71 2.45
C ILE A 92 7.08 7.68 3.63
N GLU A 93 5.96 8.24 4.10
CA GLU A 93 5.94 9.17 5.24
C GLU A 93 6.56 8.51 6.48
N SER A 94 6.14 7.29 6.80
CA SER A 94 6.64 6.53 7.97
C SER A 94 8.13 6.23 7.86
N TYR A 95 8.62 5.93 6.66
CA TYR A 95 10.04 5.72 6.40
C TYR A 95 10.84 7.01 6.61
N LEU A 96 10.37 8.12 6.01
CA LEU A 96 11.06 9.41 6.11
C LEU A 96 11.08 9.94 7.55
N GLU A 97 9.98 9.82 8.28
CA GLU A 97 9.90 10.22 9.69
C GLU A 97 10.87 9.41 10.57
N ALA A 98 10.99 8.10 10.31
CA ALA A 98 11.91 7.23 11.04
C ALA A 98 13.39 7.60 10.84
N GLN A 99 13.75 8.39 9.83
CA GLN A 99 15.15 8.80 9.58
C GLN A 99 15.74 9.67 10.71
N SER A 100 14.88 10.28 11.53
CA SER A 100 15.27 11.01 12.75
C SER A 100 15.89 10.11 13.83
N GLN A 101 15.68 8.79 13.76
CA GLN A 101 16.16 7.82 14.75
C GLN A 101 17.59 7.32 14.45
N PRO A 102 18.29 6.76 15.46
CA PRO A 102 19.53 6.02 15.25
C PRO A 102 19.37 4.91 14.22
N ARG A 103 20.41 4.65 13.40
CA ARG A 103 20.33 3.72 12.25
C ARG A 103 19.77 2.33 12.62
N ALA A 104 20.13 1.82 13.79
CA ALA A 104 19.67 0.52 14.28
C ALA A 104 18.16 0.47 14.57
N GLU A 105 17.53 1.61 14.85
CA GLU A 105 16.13 1.69 15.29
C GLU A 105 15.16 2.09 14.16
N ARG A 106 15.69 2.62 13.04
CA ARG A 106 14.87 3.18 11.95
C ARG A 106 13.86 2.19 11.36
N ALA A 107 14.28 0.95 11.13
CA ALA A 107 13.41 -0.05 10.51
C ALA A 107 12.21 -0.38 11.41
N GLU A 108 12.48 -0.64 12.68
CA GLU A 108 11.43 -0.93 13.68
C GLU A 108 10.51 0.28 13.88
N LYS A 109 11.07 1.49 13.98
CA LYS A 109 10.27 2.72 14.08
C LYS A 109 9.36 2.92 12.87
N SER A 110 9.88 2.70 11.66
CA SER A 110 9.10 2.82 10.43
C SER A 110 7.94 1.83 10.37
N LEU A 111 8.11 0.60 10.86
CA LEU A 111 7.03 -0.40 10.91
C LEU A 111 5.89 0.03 11.86
N GLN A 112 6.25 0.55 13.04
CA GLN A 112 5.28 1.02 14.02
C GLN A 112 4.52 2.25 13.51
N LEU A 113 5.25 3.25 13.00
CA LEU A 113 4.64 4.45 12.41
C LEU A 113 3.68 4.10 11.27
N TRP A 114 4.06 3.16 10.40
CA TRP A 114 3.20 2.73 9.31
C TRP A 114 1.92 2.08 9.82
N PHE A 115 2.02 1.18 10.80
CA PHE A 115 0.86 0.52 11.39
C PHE A 115 -0.10 1.55 12.00
N ASP A 116 0.42 2.41 12.87
CA ASP A 116 -0.37 3.46 13.53
C ASP A 116 -1.03 4.39 12.50
N ALA A 117 -0.31 4.72 11.41
CA ALA A 117 -0.83 5.54 10.34
C ALA A 117 -1.96 4.87 9.56
N THR A 118 -1.89 3.54 9.33
CA THR A 118 -2.97 2.78 8.69
C THR A 118 -4.20 2.64 9.57
N GLU A 119 -4.03 2.53 10.89
CA GLU A 119 -5.13 2.41 11.85
C GLU A 119 -5.97 3.68 11.97
N ARG A 120 -5.41 4.86 11.61
CA ARG A 120 -6.22 6.08 11.43
C ARG A 120 -7.30 5.94 10.35
N TYR A 121 -7.16 4.96 9.46
CA TYR A 121 -8.11 4.62 8.41
C TYR A 121 -8.58 3.15 8.54
N ALA A 122 -8.76 2.65 9.76
CA ALA A 122 -9.02 1.25 10.03
C ALA A 122 -10.18 0.66 9.21
N SER A 123 -11.27 1.42 8.99
CA SER A 123 -12.41 0.94 8.18
C SER A 123 -12.10 0.67 6.70
N GLN A 124 -10.95 1.14 6.20
CA GLN A 124 -10.47 0.93 4.84
C GLN A 124 -9.10 0.26 4.79
N LEU A 125 -8.27 0.26 5.83
CA LEU A 125 -6.88 -0.23 5.72
C LEU A 125 -6.51 -1.32 6.71
N HIS A 126 -7.30 -1.52 7.77
CA HIS A 126 -7.02 -2.58 8.75
C HIS A 126 -7.12 -3.95 8.06
N GLU A 127 -6.16 -4.82 8.36
CA GLU A 127 -6.10 -6.19 7.83
C GLU A 127 -5.82 -7.22 8.95
N VAL A 128 -4.91 -6.90 9.87
CA VAL A 128 -4.45 -7.78 10.94
C VAL A 128 -4.08 -6.97 12.17
N ASP A 129 -4.05 -7.62 13.34
CA ASP A 129 -3.64 -7.02 14.60
C ASP A 129 -2.17 -6.58 14.60
N ARG A 130 -1.86 -5.62 15.48
CA ARG A 130 -0.54 -4.97 15.58
C ARG A 130 0.60 -5.96 15.76
N ASP A 131 0.48 -6.86 16.73
CA ASP A 131 1.56 -7.78 17.06
C ASP A 131 1.81 -8.76 15.92
N ALA A 132 0.73 -9.28 15.32
CA ALA A 132 0.80 -10.13 14.14
C ALA A 132 1.45 -9.41 12.94
N TYR A 133 1.08 -8.15 12.70
CA TYR A 133 1.69 -7.32 11.66
C TYR A 133 3.19 -7.14 11.88
N LEU A 134 3.60 -6.68 13.07
CA LEU A 134 4.99 -6.38 13.39
C LEU A 134 5.85 -7.62 13.34
N GLU A 135 5.39 -8.74 13.91
CA GLU A 135 6.09 -10.02 13.87
C GLU A 135 6.31 -10.50 12.43
N MET A 136 5.26 -10.46 11.60
CA MET A 136 5.35 -10.83 10.18
C MET A 136 6.39 -9.98 9.44
N LYS A 137 6.39 -8.66 9.67
CA LYS A 137 7.32 -7.74 8.98
C LYS A 137 8.76 -7.86 9.46
N ARG A 138 8.99 -8.10 10.75
CA ARG A 138 10.33 -8.40 11.29
C ARG A 138 10.93 -9.64 10.64
N ARG A 139 10.13 -10.71 10.46
CA ARG A 139 10.56 -11.92 9.74
C ARG A 139 10.92 -11.63 8.27
N GLU A 140 10.12 -10.82 7.58
CA GLU A 140 10.39 -10.42 6.20
C GLU A 140 11.71 -9.62 6.10
N LEU A 141 11.95 -8.66 7.00
CA LEU A 141 13.19 -7.89 7.03
C LEU A 141 14.42 -8.78 7.26
N LEU A 142 14.31 -9.78 8.14
CA LEU A 142 15.38 -10.75 8.37
C LEU A 142 15.68 -11.54 7.09
N ARG A 143 14.64 -12.04 6.39
CA ARG A 143 14.82 -12.75 5.11
C ARG A 143 15.55 -11.91 4.07
N GLN A 144 15.13 -10.66 3.89
CA GLN A 144 15.74 -9.73 2.93
C GLN A 144 17.20 -9.40 3.23
N GLN A 145 17.63 -9.48 4.50
CA GLN A 145 19.03 -9.28 4.89
C GLN A 145 19.88 -10.53 4.64
N THR A 146 19.28 -11.72 4.68
CA THR A 146 19.97 -13.00 4.52
C THR A 146 19.98 -13.51 3.07
N GLU A 147 19.01 -13.12 2.26
CA GLU A 147 18.94 -13.51 0.84
C GLU A 147 19.79 -12.56 -0.01
N ALA A 148 20.70 -13.12 -0.82
CA ALA A 148 21.44 -12.36 -1.81
C ALA A 148 20.46 -11.78 -2.85
N PRO A 149 20.67 -10.54 -3.33
CA PRO A 149 19.79 -9.97 -4.36
C PRO A 149 19.75 -10.88 -5.59
N PRO A 150 18.60 -11.02 -6.26
CA PRO A 150 18.49 -11.85 -7.46
C PRO A 150 19.52 -11.37 -8.50
N ARG A 151 20.26 -12.33 -9.08
CA ARG A 151 21.24 -12.10 -10.15
C ARG A 151 20.57 -11.68 -11.45
#